data_AF-A0A3Y8PKA0-F1
#
_entry.id   AF-A0A3Y8PKA0-F1
#
_cell.length_a   1.000
_cell.length_b   1.000
_cell.length_c   1.000
_cell.angle_alpha   90.00
_cell.angle_beta   90.00
_cell.angle_gamma   90.00
#
_symmetry.space_group_name_H-M   'P 1'
#
loop_
_entity.id
_entity.type
_entity.pdbx_description
1 polymer ?
#
loop_
_entity_poly.entity_id
_entity_poly.type
_entity_poly.pdbx_seq_one_letter_code
_entity_poly.pdbx_strand_id
1 'polypeptide(L)'
;MSDSAVRKKSEVRQKTVVRTLRFSPVEDETIRKKAEDSGLTVSAYIRNAALNKRINSRTDDAFLKELMRLGRMQKHLFVQGKRTGDKEYAEVLVAITELTNTLRKQLMEG
;
A
#
# COMPACT_ATOMS: atom_id res chain seq x y z
N MET A 1 17.32 41.09 -13.78
CA MET A 1 17.59 39.91 -12.94
C MET A 1 16.40 38.98 -13.08
N SER A 2 16.52 37.96 -13.93
CA SER A 2 15.46 36.99 -14.18
C SER A 2 15.57 35.87 -13.16
N ASP A 3 14.63 35.85 -12.22
CA ASP A 3 14.48 34.81 -11.21
C ASP A 3 14.11 33.50 -11.90
N SER A 4 15.11 32.70 -12.26
CA SER A 4 14.92 31.38 -12.83
C SER A 4 14.38 30.48 -11.72
N ALA A 5 13.05 30.32 -11.69
CA ALA A 5 12.35 29.38 -10.83
C ALA A 5 13.12 28.05 -10.78
N VAL A 6 13.73 27.76 -9.64
CA VAL A 6 14.53 26.56 -9.40
C VAL A 6 13.61 25.35 -9.58
N ARG A 7 13.64 24.74 -10.78
CA ARG A 7 12.86 23.53 -11.08
C ARG A 7 13.28 22.44 -10.10
N LYS A 8 12.40 22.15 -9.14
CA LYS A 8 12.60 21.12 -8.12
C LYS A 8 12.77 19.78 -8.83
N LYS A 9 14.01 19.26 -8.86
CA LYS A 9 14.30 17.93 -9.43
C LYS A 9 13.46 16.88 -8.68
N SER A 10 13.00 15.84 -9.39
CA SER A 10 12.27 14.74 -8.77
C SER A 10 13.06 14.14 -7.61
N GLU A 11 12.38 13.65 -6.57
CA GLU A 11 13.01 13.08 -5.37
C GLU A 11 14.05 12.00 -5.73
N VAL A 12 13.79 11.23 -6.80
CA VAL A 12 14.72 10.24 -7.35
C VAL A 12 16.04 10.88 -7.79
N ARG A 13 16.00 12.02 -8.48
CA ARG A 13 17.18 12.75 -8.98
C ARG A 13 17.95 13.49 -7.88
N GLN A 14 17.42 13.59 -6.68
CA GLN A 14 18.13 14.16 -5.52
C GLN A 14 19.01 13.12 -4.80
N LYS A 15 18.80 11.82 -5.04
CA LYS A 15 19.57 10.73 -4.42
C LYS A 15 20.83 10.46 -5.24
N THR A 16 21.84 11.33 -5.10
CA THR A 16 23.06 11.34 -5.92
C THR A 16 24.20 10.45 -5.41
N VAL A 17 24.19 10.10 -4.12
CA VAL A 17 25.25 9.30 -3.50
C VAL A 17 25.06 7.81 -3.83
N VAL A 18 26.07 7.19 -4.44
CA VAL A 18 26.11 5.76 -4.73
C VAL A 18 26.91 5.04 -3.66
N ARG A 19 26.34 3.98 -3.09
CA ARG A 19 27.02 3.07 -2.17
C ARG A 19 26.89 1.65 -2.70
N THR A 20 28.01 0.96 -2.88
CA THR A 20 28.04 -0.42 -3.34
C THR A 20 27.99 -1.36 -2.14
N LEU A 21 27.05 -2.31 -2.16
CA LEU A 21 26.90 -3.36 -1.16
C LEU A 21 27.08 -4.72 -1.83
N ARG A 22 27.72 -5.66 -1.15
CA ARG A 22 27.83 -7.05 -1.60
C ARG A 22 26.82 -7.90 -0.83
N PHE A 23 26.14 -8.78 -1.55
CA PHE A 23 25.21 -9.76 -1.00
C PHE A 23 25.61 -11.14 -1.49
N SER A 24 25.42 -12.15 -0.67
CA SER A 24 25.35 -13.53 -1.14
C SER A 24 24.09 -13.75 -2.01
N PRO A 25 24.06 -14.79 -2.86
CA PRO A 25 22.88 -15.09 -3.68
C PRO A 25 21.60 -15.28 -2.86
N VAL A 26 21.70 -15.86 -1.66
CA VAL A 26 20.56 -16.10 -0.77
C VAL A 26 20.03 -14.78 -0.18
N GLU A 27 20.91 -13.88 0.23
CA GLU A 27 20.53 -12.56 0.74
C GLU A 27 19.86 -11.72 -0.37
N ASP A 28 20.44 -11.72 -1.57
CA ASP A 28 19.90 -10.98 -2.71
C ASP A 28 18.48 -11.45 -3.08
N GLU A 29 18.26 -12.76 -3.14
CA GLU A 29 16.94 -13.33 -3.43
C GLU A 29 15.91 -13.00 -2.33
N THR A 30 16.33 -13.07 -1.07
CA THR A 30 15.47 -12.72 0.07
C THR A 30 15.06 -11.24 0.03
N ILE A 31 16.01 -10.36 -0.27
CA ILE A 31 15.76 -8.92 -0.39
C ILE A 31 14.86 -8.63 -1.60
N ARG A 32 15.10 -9.31 -2.73
CA ARG A 32 14.29 -9.17 -3.95
C ARG A 32 12.83 -9.50 -3.67
N LYS A 33 12.55 -10.66 -3.06
CA LYS A 33 11.18 -11.07 -2.69
C LYS A 33 10.52 -10.07 -1.76
N LYS A 34 11.18 -9.68 -0.66
CA LYS A 34 10.62 -8.70 0.28
C LYS A 34 10.37 -7.33 -0.36
N ALA A 35 11.21 -6.91 -1.28
CA ALA A 35 11.01 -5.67 -2.03
C ALA A 35 9.78 -5.77 -2.95
N GLU A 36 9.64 -6.89 -3.68
CA GLU A 36 8.50 -7.17 -4.54
C GLU A 36 7.18 -7.25 -3.76
N ASP A 37 7.17 -7.99 -2.64
CA ASP A 37 6.04 -8.10 -1.72
C ASP A 37 5.65 -6.74 -1.13
N SER A 38 6.57 -5.80 -1.07
CA SER A 38 6.34 -4.43 -0.61
C SER A 38 6.00 -3.45 -1.74
N GLY A 39 6.01 -3.91 -3.00
CA GLY A 39 5.82 -3.04 -4.18
C GLY A 39 6.93 -1.99 -4.34
N LEU A 40 8.13 -2.26 -3.82
CA LEU A 40 9.28 -1.36 -3.85
C LEU A 40 10.38 -1.93 -4.74
N THR A 41 11.21 -1.05 -5.31
CA THR A 41 12.49 -1.51 -5.87
C THR A 41 13.43 -1.94 -4.75
N VAL A 42 14.37 -2.85 -5.03
CA VAL A 42 15.38 -3.31 -4.05
C VAL A 42 16.09 -2.14 -3.35
N SER A 43 16.50 -1.12 -4.11
CA SER A 43 17.16 0.06 -3.53
C SER A 43 16.24 0.95 -2.70
N ALA A 44 14.94 1.02 -3.02
CA ALA A 44 13.95 1.70 -2.19
C ALA A 44 13.69 0.90 -0.90
N TYR A 45 13.54 -0.42 -1.00
CA TYR A 45 13.35 -1.32 0.14
C TYR A 45 14.49 -1.22 1.14
N ILE A 46 15.75 -1.39 0.69
CA ILE A 46 16.94 -1.30 1.55
C ILE A 46 17.02 0.07 2.24
N ARG A 47 16.81 1.17 1.48
CA ARG A 47 16.85 2.53 2.06
C ARG A 47 15.73 2.75 3.08
N ASN A 48 14.53 2.25 2.82
CA ASN A 48 13.41 2.41 3.75
C ASN A 48 13.65 1.59 5.02
N ALA A 49 14.11 0.35 4.89
CA ALA A 49 14.44 -0.52 6.02
C ALA A 49 15.56 0.09 6.88
N ALA A 50 16.64 0.57 6.27
CA ALA A 50 17.77 1.18 6.98
C ALA A 50 17.43 2.52 7.67
N LEU A 51 16.38 3.21 7.22
CA LEU A 51 15.94 4.49 7.78
C LEU A 51 14.69 4.36 8.67
N ASN A 52 14.30 3.15 9.05
CA ASN A 52 13.08 2.86 9.81
C ASN A 52 11.81 3.50 9.21
N LYS A 53 11.77 3.65 7.89
CA LYS A 53 10.56 4.11 7.19
C LYS A 53 9.59 2.94 7.11
N ARG A 54 8.31 3.22 7.33
CA ARG A 54 7.25 2.21 7.21
C ARG A 54 7.25 1.61 5.81
N ILE A 55 7.50 0.30 5.72
CA ILE A 55 7.37 -0.48 4.50
C ILE A 55 6.00 -1.15 4.57
N ASN A 56 5.08 -0.72 3.72
CA ASN A 56 3.79 -1.38 3.60
C ASN A 56 3.92 -2.53 2.60
N SER A 57 3.33 -3.68 2.91
CA SER A 57 3.15 -4.72 1.90
C SER A 57 2.28 -4.18 0.77
N ARG A 58 2.52 -4.69 -0.44
CA ARG A 58 1.63 -4.54 -1.57
C ARG A 58 0.33 -5.24 -1.18
N THR A 59 -0.57 -4.47 -0.59
CA THR A 59 -1.93 -4.94 -0.31
C THR A 59 -2.53 -5.39 -1.64
N ASP A 60 -3.20 -6.53 -1.63
CA ASP A 60 -3.79 -7.10 -2.84
C ASP A 60 -4.66 -6.04 -3.54
N ASP A 61 -4.30 -5.71 -4.78
CA ASP A 61 -5.05 -4.76 -5.60
C ASP A 61 -6.52 -5.21 -5.74
N ALA A 62 -6.79 -6.52 -5.66
CA ALA A 62 -8.14 -7.07 -5.63
C ALA A 62 -8.88 -6.72 -4.33
N PHE A 63 -8.21 -6.82 -3.17
CA PHE A 63 -8.78 -6.41 -1.89
C PHE A 63 -9.15 -4.92 -1.90
N LEU A 64 -8.23 -4.06 -2.37
CA LEU A 64 -8.45 -2.62 -2.38
C LEU A 64 -9.62 -2.24 -3.32
N LYS A 65 -9.70 -2.90 -4.48
CA LYS A 65 -10.84 -2.73 -5.41
C LYS A 65 -12.17 -3.11 -4.76
N GLU A 66 -12.22 -4.23 -4.05
CA GLU A 66 -13.44 -4.70 -3.41
C GLU A 66 -13.86 -3.79 -2.24
N LEU A 67 -12.91 -3.35 -1.41
CA LEU A 67 -13.18 -2.39 -0.35
C LEU A 67 -13.72 -1.07 -0.91
N MET A 68 -13.15 -0.58 -2.03
CA MET A 68 -13.67 0.61 -2.72
C MET A 68 -15.06 0.40 -3.32
N ARG A 69 -15.38 -0.81 -3.81
CA ARG A 69 -16.71 -1.15 -4.34
C ARG A 69 -17.74 -1.12 -3.22
N LEU A 70 -17.46 -1.79 -2.10
CA LEU A 70 -18.33 -1.83 -0.92
C LEU A 70 -18.51 -0.44 -0.31
N GLY A 71 -17.43 0.35 -0.17
CA GLY A 71 -17.53 1.73 0.33
C GLY A 71 -18.38 2.64 -0.56
N ARG A 72 -18.30 2.48 -1.90
CA ARG A 72 -19.20 3.20 -2.83
C ARG A 72 -20.66 2.78 -2.65
N MET A 73 -20.92 1.49 -2.47
CA MET A 73 -22.26 0.95 -2.22
C MET A 73 -22.84 1.46 -0.90
N GLN A 74 -22.04 1.46 0.17
CA GLN A 74 -22.41 2.04 1.47
C GLN A 74 -22.79 3.51 1.33
N LYS A 75 -21.94 4.30 0.66
CA LYS A 75 -22.20 5.73 0.40
C LYS A 75 -23.51 5.93 -0.38
N HIS A 76 -23.73 5.13 -1.42
CA HIS A 76 -24.95 5.21 -2.23
C HIS A 76 -26.21 4.98 -1.38
N LEU A 77 -26.24 3.90 -0.60
CA LEU A 77 -27.36 3.58 0.28
C LEU A 77 -27.56 4.66 1.36
N PHE A 78 -26.47 5.19 1.93
CA PHE A 78 -26.56 6.29 2.90
C PHE A 78 -27.23 7.53 2.32
N VAL A 79 -26.87 7.91 1.09
CA VAL A 79 -27.46 9.04 0.36
C VAL A 79 -28.94 8.81 0.06
N GLN A 80 -29.35 7.55 -0.16
CA GLN A 80 -30.76 7.16 -0.30
C GLN A 80 -31.54 7.14 1.03
N GLY A 81 -30.91 7.54 2.14
CA GLY A 81 -31.54 7.59 3.46
C GLY A 81 -31.47 6.29 4.25
N LYS A 82 -30.86 5.23 3.70
CA LYS A 82 -30.67 3.95 4.40
C LYS A 82 -29.72 4.09 5.57
N ARG A 83 -29.96 3.34 6.64
CA ARG A 83 -29.18 3.32 7.88
C ARG A 83 -28.94 1.89 8.32
N THR A 84 -28.27 1.71 9.46
CA THR A 84 -27.93 0.39 10.02
C THR A 84 -29.11 -0.54 10.28
N GLY A 85 -30.33 0.00 10.42
CA GLY A 85 -31.56 -0.80 10.54
C GLY A 85 -32.07 -1.37 9.22
N ASP A 86 -31.62 -0.84 8.07
CA ASP A 86 -31.99 -1.35 6.75
C ASP A 86 -31.13 -2.54 6.38
N LYS A 87 -31.77 -3.64 5.95
CA LYS A 87 -31.12 -4.89 5.56
C LYS A 87 -29.97 -4.68 4.58
N GLU A 88 -30.22 -3.95 3.49
CA GLU A 88 -29.23 -3.71 2.43
C GLU A 88 -27.98 -2.97 2.97
N TYR A 89 -28.17 -2.00 3.85
CA TYR A 89 -27.06 -1.24 4.44
C TYR A 89 -26.28 -2.09 5.44
N ALA A 90 -26.98 -2.87 6.26
CA ALA A 90 -26.37 -3.81 7.20
C ALA A 90 -25.52 -4.87 6.48
N GLU A 91 -26.01 -5.42 5.37
CA GLU A 91 -25.27 -6.39 4.53
C GLU A 91 -23.96 -5.80 4.01
N VAL A 92 -23.93 -4.54 3.59
CA VAL A 92 -22.69 -3.88 3.17
C VAL A 92 -21.69 -3.76 4.32
N LEU A 93 -22.15 -3.41 5.52
CA LEU A 93 -21.29 -3.30 6.69
C LEU A 93 -20.71 -4.65 7.11
N VAL A 94 -21.51 -5.71 7.06
CA VAL A 94 -21.06 -7.08 7.29
C VAL A 94 -20.01 -7.46 6.26
N ALA A 95 -20.26 -7.22 4.97
CA ALA A 95 -19.30 -7.53 3.90
C ALA A 95 -17.97 -6.78 4.07
N ILE A 96 -17.99 -5.50 4.47
CA ILE A 96 -16.76 -4.73 4.78
C ILE A 96 -16.00 -5.36 5.95
N THR A 97 -16.72 -5.80 6.98
CA THR A 97 -16.14 -6.41 8.18
C THR A 97 -15.50 -7.76 7.86
N GLU A 98 -16.21 -8.61 7.12
CA GLU A 98 -15.72 -9.91 6.66
C GLU A 98 -14.49 -9.76 5.75
N LEU A 99 -14.56 -8.85 4.78
CA LEU A 99 -13.43 -8.55 3.91
C LEU A 99 -12.20 -8.14 4.72
N THR A 100 -12.36 -7.18 5.65
CA THR A 100 -11.26 -6.70 6.51
C THR A 100 -10.69 -7.81 7.38
N ASN A 101 -11.53 -8.70 7.91
CA ASN A 101 -11.10 -9.85 8.70
C ASN A 101 -10.31 -10.87 7.85
N THR A 102 -10.72 -11.09 6.60
CA THR A 102 -9.99 -11.96 5.66
C THR A 102 -8.61 -11.41 5.36
N LEU A 103 -8.50 -10.11 5.06
CA LEU A 103 -7.18 -9.48 4.88
C LEU A 103 -6.33 -9.58 6.14
N ARG A 104 -6.92 -9.33 7.31
CA ARG A 104 -6.19 -9.45 8.57
C ARG A 104 -5.63 -10.87 8.76
N LYS A 105 -6.40 -11.92 8.44
CA LYS A 105 -5.89 -13.30 8.49
C LYS A 105 -4.76 -13.52 7.51
N GLN A 106 -4.95 -13.12 6.24
CA GLN A 106 -3.91 -13.26 5.20
C GLN A 106 -2.60 -12.54 5.57
N LEU A 107 -2.68 -11.38 6.23
CA LEU A 107 -1.51 -10.62 6.68
C LEU A 107 -0.88 -11.16 7.97
N MET A 108 -1.60 -11.96 8.76
CA MET A 108 -1.12 -12.54 10.03
C MET A 108 -0.61 -13.97 9.86
N GLU A 109 -1.08 -14.68 8.83
CA GLU A 109 -0.72 -16.07 8.51
C GLU A 109 0.36 -16.18 7.42
N GLY A 110 0.70 -15.08 6.73
CA GLY A 110 1.80 -14.98 5.77
C GLY A 110 3.03 -14.30 6.35
#